data_AF-A0A7Y8HJX8-F1
#
_entry.id   AF-A0A7Y8HJX8-F1
#
_cell.length_a   1.000
_cell.length_b   1.000
_cell.length_c   1.000
_cell.angle_alpha   90.00
_cell.angle_beta   90.00
_cell.angle_gamma   90.00
#
_symmetry.space_group_name_H-M   'P 1'
#
loop_
_entity.id
_entity.type
_entity.pdbx_description
1 polymer ?
#
loop_
_entity_poly.entity_id
_entity_poly.type
_entity_poly.pdbx_seq_one_letter_code
_entity_poly.pdbx_strand_id
1 'polypeptide(L)' 'MCLSNEVFINPFTDFGFKRIFGEEESKPLLISFLNDILPIKDKIKS' A
#
# COMPACT_ATOMS: atom_id res chain seq x y z
N MET A 1 17.35 -12.76 23.58
CA MET A 1 16.85 -11.48 23.03
C MET A 1 16.79 -11.66 21.53
N CYS A 2 15.61 -11.96 20.99
CA CYS A 2 15.46 -12.19 19.56
C CYS A 2 15.55 -10.83 18.86
N LEU A 3 16.51 -10.67 17.94
CA LEU A 3 16.56 -9.53 17.04
C LEU A 3 15.31 -9.63 16.15
N SER A 4 14.40 -8.68 16.29
CA SER A 4 13.27 -8.53 15.38
C SER A 4 13.82 -8.39 13.97
N ASN A 5 13.69 -9.42 13.13
CA ASN A 5 14.01 -9.31 11.71
C ASN A 5 12.89 -8.50 11.06
N GLU A 6 13.03 -7.18 11.11
CA GLU A 6 12.11 -6.25 10.48
C GLU A 6 12.31 -6.32 8.96
N VAL A 7 11.33 -6.87 8.25
CA VAL A 7 11.35 -6.96 6.80
C VAL A 7 10.67 -5.72 6.23
N PHE A 8 11.46 -4.86 5.59
CA PHE A 8 10.95 -3.72 4.85
C PHE A 8 10.45 -4.16 3.48
N ILE A 9 9.23 -3.74 3.14
CA ILE A 9 8.62 -4.02 1.84
C ILE A 9 8.56 -2.71 1.05
N ASN A 10 9.10 -2.73 -0.17
CA ASN A 10 9.01 -1.59 -1.07
C ASN A 10 7.66 -1.62 -1.83
N PRO A 11 6.73 -0.67 -1.57
CA PRO A 11 5.42 -0.66 -2.23
C PRO A 11 5.49 -0.30 -3.73
N PHE A 12 6.61 0.22 -4.23
CA PHE A 12 6.79 0.60 -5.64
C PHE A 12 7.23 -0.56 -6.54
N THR A 13 7.29 -1.79 -6.01
CA THR A 13 7.52 -3.01 -6.79
C THR A 13 6.22 -3.78 -6.94
N ASP A 14 6.03 -4.50 -8.04
CA ASP A 14 4.82 -5.32 -8.24
C ASP A 14 4.60 -6.31 -7.09
N PHE A 15 5.68 -6.90 -6.58
CA PHE A 15 5.63 -7.83 -5.46
C PHE A 15 5.22 -7.13 -4.16
N GLY A 16 5.88 -6.03 -3.80
CA GLY A 16 5.58 -5.31 -2.57
C GLY A 16 4.20 -4.67 -2.58
N PHE A 17 3.78 -4.12 -3.73
CA PHE A 17 2.45 -3.58 -3.91
C PHE A 17 1.37 -4.64 -3.68
N LYS A 18 1.48 -5.80 -4.33
CA LYS A 18 0.53 -6.91 -4.13
C LYS A 18 0.56 -7.43 -2.70
N ARG A 19 1.74 -7.47 -2.07
CA ARG A 19 1.88 -7.93 -0.68
C ARG A 19 1.17 -7.02 0.32
N ILE A 20 1.11 -5.72 0.05
CA ILE A 20 0.50 -4.72 0.94
C ILE A 20 -0.99 -4.51 0.59
N PHE A 21 -1.33 -4.49 -0.70
CA PHE A 21 -2.63 -4.05 -1.21
C PHE A 21 -3.43 -5.15 -1.93
N GLY A 22 -2.97 -6.40 -1.91
CA GLY A 22 -3.55 -7.51 -2.69
C GLY A 22 -4.75 -8.20 -2.05
N GLU A 23 -5.16 -7.79 -0.85
CA GLU A 23 -6.29 -8.36 -0.12
C GLU A 23 -7.46 -7.37 -0.06
N GLU A 24 -8.71 -7.84 -0.02
CA GLU A 24 -9.88 -6.95 0.01
C GLU A 24 -9.88 -6.01 1.23
N GLU A 25 -9.39 -6.45 2.38
CA GLU A 25 -9.30 -5.64 3.60
C GLU A 25 -8.34 -4.44 3.44
N SER A 26 -7.38 -4.53 2.51
CA SER A 26 -6.40 -3.48 2.23
C SER A 26 -6.95 -2.39 1.30
N LYS A 27 -8.16 -2.56 0.76
CA LYS A 27 -8.78 -1.62 -0.20
C LYS A 27 -8.88 -0.18 0.31
N PRO A 28 -9.27 0.12 1.57
CA PRO A 28 -9.27 1.49 2.07
C PRO A 28 -7.87 2.10 2.10
N LEU A 29 -6.86 1.30 2.46
CA LEU A 29 -5.46 1.73 2.50
C LEU A 29 -4.93 2.01 1.10
N LEU A 30 -5.27 1.14 0.13
CA LEU A 30 -4.94 1.33 -1.28
C LEU A 30 -5.52 2.64 -1.82
N ILE A 31 -6.80 2.91 -1.53
CA ILE A 31 -7.47 4.14 -1.95
C ILE A 31 -6.76 5.37 -1.37
N SER A 32 -6.44 5.36 -0.07
CA SER A 32 -5.70 6.46 0.58
C SER A 32 -4.34 6.65 -0.08
N PHE A 33 -3.57 5.57 -0.24
CA PHE A 33 -2.25 5.61 -0.86
C PHE A 33 -2.32 6.25 -2.25
N LEU A 34 -3.16 5.72 -3.15
CA LEU A 34 -3.31 6.24 -4.51
C LEU A 34 -3.74 7.71 -4.53
N ASN A 35 -4.63 8.11 -3.63
CA ASN A 35 -5.05 9.50 -3.51
C ASN A 35 -3.91 10.43 -3.09
N ASP A 36 -2.93 9.95 -2.31
CA ASP A 36 -1.81 10.77 -1.84
C ASP A 36 -0.68 10.86 -2.88
N ILE A 37 -0.38 9.78 -3.60
CA ILE A 37 0.71 9.74 -4.60
C ILE A 37 0.29 10.16 -6.01
N LEU A 38 -0.98 10.01 -6.39
CA LEU A 38 -1.43 10.41 -7.72
C LEU A 38 -1.86 11.89 -7.72
N PRO A 39 -1.39 12.72 -8.67
CA PRO A 39 -1.81 14.11 -8.83
C PRO A 39 -3.18 14.19 -9.53
N ILE A 40 -4.15 13.41 -9.04
CA ILE A 40 -5.51 13.37 -9.58
C ILE A 40 -6.38 14.42 -8.90
N LYS A 41 -7.14 15.16 -9.71
CA LYS A 41 -8.14 16.14 -9.24
C LYS A 41 -9.33 15.45 -8.59
N ASP A 42 -9.78 14.36 -9.21
CA ASP A 42 -10.89 13.55 -8.72
C ASP A 42 -10.35 12.42 -7.84
N LYS A 43 -10.50 12.58 -6.53
CA LYS A 43 -10.10 11.57 -5.57
C LYS A 43 -10.99 10.33 -5.67
N ILE A 44 -10.39 9.15 -5.56
CA ILE A 44 -11.09 7.88 -5.48
C ILE A 44 -11.88 7.86 -4.16
N LYS A 45 -13.17 7.55 -4.24
CA LYS A 45 -14.07 7.45 -3.08
C LYS A 45 -14.31 5.97 -2.74
N SER A 46 -14.45 5.70 -1.44
CA SER A 46 -14.87 4.40 -0.91
C SER A 46 -16.39 4.26 -0.88
#